data_AF-A0A1G2K662-F1
#
_entry.id   AF-A0A1G2K662-F1
#
_cell.length_a   1.000
_cell.length_b   1.000
_cell.length_c   1.000
_cell.angle_alpha   90.00
_cell.angle_beta   90.00
_cell.angle_gamma   90.00
#
_symmetry.space_group_name_H-M   'P 1'
#
loop_
_entity.id
_entity.type
_entity.pdbx_description
1 polymer ?
#
loop_
_entity_poly.entity_id
_entity_poly.type
_entity_poly.pdbx_seq_one_letter_code
_entity_poly.pdbx_strand_id
1 'polypeptide(L)'
;MYSKSLQYIERFWKKITFRVPKDSGIRIGLPNPFISPSAERFAYDQFYWDSYFTILGLVVSGRAEFAKGMVENLAYEFDRFGIIPSRNRFYSVGVSQIPFFSSMVCEVFHHTGDKKWLKKMA
;
A
#
# COMPACT_ATOMS: atom_id res chain seq x y z
N MET A 1 -18.19 -22.59 4.99
CA MET A 1 -16.89 -23.28 5.17
C MET A 1 -15.72 -22.33 5.46
N TYR A 2 -15.71 -21.08 4.98
CA TYR A 2 -14.55 -20.16 5.10
C TYR A 2 -14.62 -19.11 6.24
N SER A 3 -15.65 -19.11 7.09
CA SER A 3 -15.89 -18.04 8.07
C SER A 3 -14.75 -17.88 9.09
N LYS A 4 -14.14 -18.97 9.55
CA LYS A 4 -12.99 -18.92 10.49
C LYS A 4 -11.77 -18.26 9.85
N SER A 5 -11.47 -18.56 8.58
CA SER A 5 -10.35 -17.98 7.85
C SER A 5 -10.56 -16.49 7.59
N LEU A 6 -11.76 -16.08 7.19
CA LEU A 6 -12.08 -14.66 6.99
C LEU A 6 -11.99 -13.87 8.30
N GLN A 7 -12.51 -14.40 9.42
CA GLN A 7 -12.35 -13.78 10.73
C GLN A 7 -10.88 -13.67 11.16
N TYR A 8 -10.05 -14.65 10.81
CA TYR A 8 -8.61 -14.57 11.05
C TYR A 8 -7.99 -13.42 10.27
N ILE A 9 -8.25 -13.34 8.95
CA ILE A 9 -7.74 -12.27 8.07
C ILE A 9 -8.15 -10.89 8.61
N GLU A 10 -9.43 -10.71 8.93
CA GLU A 10 -9.95 -9.43 9.43
C GLU A 10 -9.28 -8.95 10.72
N ARG A 11 -8.97 -9.88 11.62
CA ARG A 11 -8.20 -9.58 12.84
C ARG A 11 -6.73 -9.32 12.55
N PHE A 12 -6.17 -10.00 11.55
CA PHE A 12 -4.75 -9.95 11.24
C PHE A 12 -4.33 -8.63 10.61
N TRP A 13 -5.20 -7.94 9.87
CA TRP A 13 -4.93 -6.61 9.31
C TRP A 13 -4.31 -5.64 10.32
N LYS A 14 -4.82 -5.63 11.56
CA LYS A 14 -4.31 -4.76 12.64
C LYS A 14 -2.85 -5.03 13.00
N LYS A 15 -2.40 -6.29 12.90
CA LYS A 15 -1.03 -6.69 13.26
C LYS A 15 0.00 -6.30 12.20
N ILE A 16 -0.42 -6.20 10.95
CA ILE A 16 0.44 -5.87 9.81
C ILE A 16 0.24 -4.44 9.30
N THR A 17 -0.58 -3.64 9.99
CA THR A 17 -0.74 -2.21 9.69
C THR A 17 0.33 -1.41 10.41
N PHE A 18 1.04 -0.58 9.67
CA PHE A 18 2.11 0.27 10.17
C PHE A 18 1.91 1.72 9.72
N ARG A 19 2.51 2.64 10.47
CA ARG A 19 2.56 4.06 10.13
C ARG A 19 3.96 4.61 10.40
N VAL A 20 4.59 5.13 9.36
CA VAL A 20 5.94 5.72 9.42
C VAL A 20 5.89 7.08 8.72
N PRO A 21 5.48 8.16 9.40
CA PRO A 21 5.20 9.43 8.74
C PRO A 21 6.45 10.26 8.41
N LYS A 22 7.60 9.89 8.96
CA LYS A 22 8.85 10.63 8.82
C LYS A 22 9.97 9.68 8.42
N ASP A 23 10.91 10.19 7.64
CA ASP A 23 12.14 9.49 7.35
C ASP A 23 12.88 9.17 8.65
N SER A 24 13.48 7.99 8.71
CA SER A 24 14.27 7.58 9.87
C SER A 24 15.28 6.52 9.48
N GLY A 25 16.57 6.86 9.66
CA GLY A 25 17.69 6.02 9.24
C GLY A 25 17.56 5.59 7.78
N ILE A 26 17.36 4.29 7.56
CA ILE A 26 17.22 3.68 6.23
C ILE A 26 15.79 3.74 5.65
N ARG A 27 14.79 4.21 6.39
CA ARG A 27 13.38 4.18 5.97
C ARG A 27 12.91 5.51 5.42
N ILE A 28 12.14 5.42 4.35
CA ILE A 28 11.40 6.51 3.74
C ILE A 28 10.07 6.64 4.49
N GLY A 29 9.77 7.85 4.97
CA GLY A 29 8.50 8.19 5.58
C GLY A 29 7.40 8.27 4.53
N LEU A 30 6.24 7.71 4.84
CA LEU A 30 5.05 7.66 3.99
C LEU A 30 3.89 8.43 4.65
N PRO A 31 3.11 9.22 3.88
CA PRO A 31 2.06 10.08 4.44
C PRO A 31 0.90 9.29 5.08
N ASN A 32 0.55 8.14 4.51
CA ASN A 32 -0.58 7.32 4.94
C ASN A 32 -0.14 6.02 5.64
N PRO A 33 -0.98 5.46 6.53
CA PRO A 33 -0.76 4.11 7.04
C PRO A 33 -0.82 3.08 5.91
N PHE A 34 -0.12 1.96 6.10
CA PHE A 34 0.00 0.92 5.08
C PHE A 34 0.06 -0.47 5.72
N ILE A 35 -0.14 -1.50 4.90
CA ILE A 35 0.04 -2.88 5.30
C ILE A 35 1.39 -3.40 4.80
N SER A 36 2.12 -4.07 5.68
CA SER A 36 3.33 -4.82 5.35
C SER A 36 3.02 -6.31 5.11
N PRO A 37 3.77 -7.02 4.26
CA PRO A 37 3.61 -8.47 4.06
C PRO A 37 3.82 -9.31 5.33
N SER A 38 4.55 -8.81 6.32
CA SER A 38 4.84 -9.53 7.57
C SER A 38 5.00 -8.59 8.75
N ALA A 39 4.39 -8.94 9.87
CA ALA A 39 4.46 -8.17 11.12
C ALA A 39 5.86 -8.14 11.74
N GLU A 40 6.68 -9.16 11.49
CA GLU A 40 7.98 -9.34 12.16
C GLU A 40 9.12 -9.02 11.19
N ARG A 41 9.25 -9.78 10.10
CA ARG A 41 10.40 -9.70 9.19
C ARG A 41 10.43 -8.40 8.39
N PHE A 42 9.25 -7.88 8.05
CA PHE A 42 9.07 -6.74 7.16
C PHE A 42 8.33 -5.61 7.84
N ALA A 43 8.34 -5.59 9.18
CA ALA A 43 7.71 -4.55 9.97
C ALA A 43 8.11 -3.16 9.44
N TYR A 44 7.11 -2.29 9.31
CA TYR A 44 7.27 -0.90 8.85
C TYR A 44 7.77 -0.73 7.41
N ASP A 45 7.70 -1.77 6.57
CA ASP A 45 7.99 -1.68 5.15
C ASP A 45 6.71 -1.85 4.30
N GLN A 46 6.37 -0.85 3.47
CA GLN A 46 5.40 -1.00 2.39
C GLN A 46 6.15 -1.54 1.16
N PHE A 47 5.68 -2.65 0.59
CA PHE A 47 6.25 -3.22 -0.63
C PHE A 47 5.38 -2.88 -1.83
N TYR A 48 6.00 -2.61 -2.98
CA TYR A 48 5.27 -2.13 -4.15
C TYR A 48 4.30 -3.18 -4.69
N TRP A 49 4.77 -4.31 -5.19
CA TRP A 49 3.87 -5.29 -5.84
C TRP A 49 2.96 -6.03 -4.85
N ASP A 50 3.41 -6.33 -3.62
CA ASP A 50 2.59 -6.96 -2.57
C ASP A 50 1.38 -6.09 -2.21
N SER A 51 1.53 -4.76 -2.32
CA SER A 51 0.43 -3.82 -2.08
C SER A 51 -0.75 -4.07 -3.03
N TYR A 52 -0.53 -4.57 -4.25
CA TYR A 52 -1.62 -4.83 -5.21
C TYR A 52 -2.56 -5.92 -4.68
N PHE A 53 -2.01 -7.07 -4.29
CA PHE A 53 -2.80 -8.17 -3.73
C PHE A 53 -3.45 -7.80 -2.40
N THR A 54 -2.78 -6.97 -1.62
CA THR A 54 -3.33 -6.43 -0.38
C THR A 54 -4.52 -5.50 -0.65
N ILE A 55 -4.40 -4.61 -1.65
CA ILE A 55 -5.46 -3.68 -2.07
C ILE A 55 -6.69 -4.45 -2.55
N LEU A 56 -6.53 -5.52 -3.35
CA LEU A 56 -7.66 -6.40 -3.75
C LEU A 56 -8.43 -6.92 -2.53
N GLY A 57 -7.73 -7.38 -1.49
CA GLY A 57 -8.37 -7.82 -0.24
C GLY A 57 -9.05 -6.67 0.50
N LEU A 58 -8.39 -5.52 0.62
CA LEU A 58 -8.92 -4.36 1.32
C LEU A 58 -10.22 -3.83 0.71
N VAL A 59 -10.28 -3.69 -0.62
CA VAL A 59 -11.45 -3.12 -1.29
C VAL A 59 -12.67 -4.03 -1.13
N VAL A 60 -12.49 -5.35 -1.23
CA VAL A 60 -13.56 -6.35 -1.00
C VAL A 60 -14.00 -6.39 0.48
N SER A 61 -13.07 -6.15 1.41
CA SER A 61 -13.38 -6.01 2.85
C SER A 61 -13.95 -4.63 3.24
N GLY A 62 -14.33 -3.78 2.28
CA GLY A 62 -14.92 -2.47 2.55
C GLY A 62 -13.94 -1.41 3.08
N ARG A 63 -12.63 -1.60 2.88
CA ARG A 63 -11.55 -0.72 3.36
C ARG A 63 -10.93 0.09 2.22
N ALA A 64 -11.73 0.51 1.25
CA ALA A 64 -11.25 1.19 0.05
C ALA A 64 -10.53 2.52 0.34
N GLU A 65 -10.93 3.26 1.39
CA GLU A 65 -10.22 4.47 1.82
C GLU A 65 -8.81 4.18 2.35
N PHE A 66 -8.61 3.04 3.02
CA PHE A 66 -7.26 2.61 3.41
C PHE A 66 -6.43 2.24 2.17
N ALA A 67 -7.04 1.57 1.21
CA ALA A 67 -6.40 1.24 -0.06
C ALA A 67 -5.98 2.49 -0.85
N LYS A 68 -6.82 3.54 -0.90
CA LYS A 68 -6.45 4.86 -1.44
C LYS A 68 -5.16 5.38 -0.81
N GLY A 69 -5.08 5.36 0.52
CA GLY A 69 -3.89 5.82 1.24
C GLY A 69 -2.62 5.05 0.86
N MET A 70 -2.72 3.73 0.68
CA MET A 70 -1.58 2.91 0.23
C MET A 70 -1.13 3.25 -1.19
N VAL A 71 -2.07 3.52 -2.11
CA VAL A 71 -1.75 3.96 -3.48
C VAL A 71 -1.11 5.35 -3.47
N GLU A 72 -1.63 6.27 -2.65
CA GLU A 72 -1.05 7.61 -2.48
C GLU A 72 0.37 7.58 -1.90
N ASN A 73 0.70 6.60 -1.06
CA ASN A 73 2.09 6.41 -0.60
C ASN A 73 3.03 6.09 -1.77
N LEU A 74 2.61 5.22 -2.70
CA LEU A 74 3.42 4.87 -3.87
C LEU A 74 3.54 6.04 -4.83
N ALA A 75 2.47 6.82 -5.03
CA ALA A 75 2.50 8.07 -5.79
C ALA A 75 3.48 9.07 -5.16
N TYR A 76 3.44 9.22 -3.83
CA TYR A 76 4.38 10.07 -3.09
C TYR A 76 5.84 9.64 -3.28
N GLU A 77 6.13 8.33 -3.27
CA GLU A 77 7.48 7.83 -3.57
C GLU A 77 7.89 8.14 -5.02
N PHE A 78 6.98 7.96 -5.98
CA PHE A 78 7.22 8.32 -7.38
C PHE A 78 7.52 9.82 -7.54
N ASP A 79 6.73 10.69 -6.93
CA ASP A 79 6.93 12.14 -6.97
C ASP A 79 8.26 12.55 -6.35
N ARG A 80 8.69 11.85 -5.29
CA ARG A 80 9.92 12.17 -4.55
C ARG A 80 11.18 11.66 -5.24
N PHE A 81 11.13 10.50 -5.89
CA PHE A 81 12.33 9.81 -6.40
C PHE A 81 12.33 9.56 -7.91
N GLY A 82 11.23 9.85 -8.62
CA GLY A 82 11.04 9.52 -10.04
C GLY A 82 10.85 8.02 -10.31
N ILE A 83 10.73 7.22 -9.26
CA ILE A 83 10.54 5.75 -9.31
C ILE A 83 9.78 5.31 -8.07
N ILE A 84 8.93 4.29 -8.21
CA ILE A 84 8.36 3.59 -7.05
C ILE A 84 9.38 2.53 -6.62
N PRO A 85 10.08 2.69 -5.47
CA PRO A 85 11.05 1.70 -5.02
C PRO A 85 10.35 0.40 -4.65
N SER A 86 11.09 -0.72 -4.67
CA SER A 86 10.58 -2.04 -4.26
C SER A 86 9.95 -2.03 -2.86
N ARG A 87 10.48 -1.19 -1.97
CA ARG A 87 9.92 -0.87 -0.67
C ARG A 87 10.41 0.49 -0.19
N ASN A 88 9.75 1.06 0.83
CA ASN A 88 10.04 2.39 1.40
C ASN A 88 11.36 2.46 2.19
N ARG A 89 12.47 2.14 1.54
CA ARG A 89 13.83 2.28 2.08
C ARG A 89 14.73 3.00 1.11
N PHE A 90 15.62 3.84 1.64
CA PHE A 90 16.50 4.67 0.81
C PHE A 90 17.40 3.85 -0.10
N TYR A 91 17.90 2.69 0.34
CA TYR A 91 18.71 1.81 -0.50
C TYR A 91 17.91 1.05 -1.57
N SER A 92 16.58 1.11 -1.53
CA SER A 92 15.71 0.56 -2.59
C SER A 92 15.44 1.58 -3.71
N VAL A 93 15.84 2.85 -3.53
CA VAL A 93 15.77 3.90 -4.56
C VAL A 93 16.77 3.54 -5.66
N GLY A 94 16.27 2.99 -6.76
CA GLY A 94 17.07 2.42 -7.85
C GLY A 94 16.61 1.03 -8.29
N VAL A 95 15.76 0.36 -7.50
CA VAL A 95 15.18 -0.94 -7.83
C VAL A 95 13.68 -0.92 -7.55
N SER A 96 12.87 -1.05 -8.61
CA SER A 96 11.41 -1.21 -8.52
C SER A 96 10.99 -2.70 -8.48
N GLN A 97 9.70 -2.97 -8.63
CA GLN A 97 9.11 -4.30 -8.78
C GLN A 97 8.14 -4.32 -9.97
N ILE A 98 7.43 -5.44 -10.16
CA ILE A 98 6.44 -5.59 -11.23
C ILE A 98 5.42 -4.42 -11.15
N PRO A 99 5.23 -3.66 -12.24
CA PRO A 99 4.50 -2.39 -12.19
C PRO A 99 2.99 -2.60 -12.13
N PHE A 100 2.43 -2.60 -10.92
CA PHE A 100 0.99 -2.73 -10.68
C PHE A 100 0.29 -1.40 -10.34
N PHE A 101 0.98 -0.25 -10.39
CA PHE A 101 0.44 1.01 -9.89
C PHE A 101 -0.89 1.42 -10.56
N SER A 102 -0.96 1.42 -11.89
CA SER A 102 -2.20 1.75 -12.61
C SER A 102 -3.32 0.76 -12.30
N SER A 103 -3.01 -0.53 -12.17
CA SER A 103 -3.98 -1.56 -11.76
C SER A 103 -4.52 -1.29 -10.35
N MET A 104 -3.67 -0.88 -9.41
CA MET A 104 -4.12 -0.47 -8.06
C MET A 104 -5.04 0.75 -8.12
N VAL A 105 -4.71 1.76 -8.93
CA VAL A 105 -5.54 2.95 -9.12
C VAL A 105 -6.91 2.57 -9.69
N CYS A 106 -6.94 1.74 -10.73
CA CYS A 106 -8.19 1.25 -11.32
C CYS A 106 -9.04 0.47 -10.31
N GLU A 107 -8.43 -0.43 -9.54
CA GLU A 107 -9.13 -1.27 -8.57
C GLU A 107 -9.82 -0.44 -7.48
N VAL A 108 -9.09 0.54 -6.94
CA VAL A 108 -9.63 1.47 -5.94
C VAL A 108 -10.70 2.36 -6.55
N PHE A 109 -10.52 2.84 -7.79
CA PHE A 109 -11.52 3.64 -8.48
C PHE A 109 -12.81 2.86 -8.75
N HIS A 110 -12.72 1.61 -9.20
CA HIS A 110 -13.90 0.77 -9.45
C HIS A 110 -14.76 0.58 -8.19
N HIS A 111 -14.12 0.47 -7.02
CA HIS A 111 -14.83 0.31 -5.75
C HIS A 111 -15.35 1.63 -5.16
N THR A 112 -14.70 2.75 -5.44
CA THR A 112 -15.04 4.04 -4.81
C THR A 112 -15.82 4.99 -5.69
N GLY A 113 -15.71 4.87 -7.02
CA GLY A 113 -16.26 5.82 -7.99
C GLY A 113 -15.68 7.24 -7.90
N ASP A 114 -14.60 7.43 -7.15
CA ASP A 114 -14.07 8.75 -6.82
C ASP A 114 -13.27 9.36 -7.98
N LYS A 115 -13.98 10.10 -8.83
CA LYS A 115 -13.40 10.79 -9.99
C LYS A 115 -12.42 11.91 -9.59
N LYS A 116 -12.57 12.51 -8.41
CA LYS A 116 -11.65 13.56 -7.95
C LYS A 116 -10.31 12.93 -7.57
N TRP A 117 -10.36 11.81 -6.84
CA TRP A 117 -9.17 11.05 -6.51
C TRP A 117 -8.48 10.48 -7.76
N LEU A 118 -9.25 9.93 -8.71
CA LEU A 118 -8.67 9.42 -9.97
C LEU A 118 -7.88 10.50 -10.73
N LYS A 119 -8.41 11.73 -10.83
CA LYS A 119 -7.70 12.86 -11.46
C LYS A 119 -6.41 13.26 -10.75
N LYS A 120 -6.29 12.98 -9.44
CA LYS A 120 -5.06 13.23 -8.68
C LYS A 120 -3.99 12.17 -8.98
N MET A 121 -4.41 10.96 -9.35
CA MET A 121 -3.53 9.81 -9.61
C MET A 121 -3.17 9.63 -11.10
N ALA A 122 -3.78 10.42 -11.99
CA ALA A 122 -3.55 10.42 -13.43
C ALA A 122 -2.58 11.52 -13.83
#